data_AF-A0A3M1NRM4-F1
#
_entry.id   AF-A0A3M1NRM4-F1
#
_cell.length_a   1.000
_cell.length_b   1.000
_cell.length_c   1.000
_cell.angle_alpha   90.00
_cell.angle_beta   90.00
_cell.angle_gamma   90.00
#
_symmetry.space_group_name_H-M   'P 1'
#
loop_
_entity.id
_entity.type
_entity.pdbx_description
1 polymer ?
#
loop_
_entity_poly.entity_id
_entity_poly.type
_entity_poly.pdbx_seq_one_letter_code
_entity_poly.pdbx_strand_id
1 'polypeptide(L)'
;TLLASKIDGGSMAQFLPFPGEKEEILSWLQDGATQEGYEKIKHIFEDRCVTCHQPKRLMWKRPLTTFEQVKEVAVVDRGEPIALWARVAHTHLMSLAVVFFCLSIIFSFCGVKQKYKAFFMPLPFVALFLDFGARALIKFVPAFVYVMVGTGALMGLSMMVLTLAPLYEMWIRGRKAGDNA
;
A
#
# COMPACT_ATOMS: atom_id res chain seq x y z
N THR A 1 0.55 -17.34 -1.29
CA THR A 1 1.62 -17.46 -0.26
C THR A 1 2.56 -16.27 -0.39
N LEU A 2 3.42 -16.00 0.60
CA LEU A 2 4.38 -14.88 0.52
C LEU A 2 5.34 -15.05 -0.68
N LEU A 3 5.73 -16.29 -0.98
CA LEU A 3 6.55 -16.60 -2.14
C LEU A 3 5.78 -16.36 -3.46
N ALA A 4 4.55 -16.86 -3.57
CA ALA A 4 3.72 -16.68 -4.77
C ALA A 4 3.54 -15.20 -5.14
N SER A 5 3.27 -14.33 -4.15
CA SER A 5 3.08 -12.89 -4.41
C SER A 5 4.35 -12.15 -4.88
N LYS A 6 5.53 -12.76 -4.73
CA LYS A 6 6.80 -12.20 -5.21
C LYS A 6 7.20 -12.72 -6.59
N ILE A 7 6.80 -13.93 -6.95
CA ILE A 7 7.14 -14.57 -8.24
C ILE A 7 6.02 -14.41 -9.29
N ASP A 8 4.79 -14.15 -8.88
CA ASP A 8 3.64 -13.93 -9.77
C ASP A 8 3.31 -12.42 -9.86
N GLY A 9 3.95 -11.73 -10.81
CA GLY A 9 3.79 -10.29 -11.00
C GLY A 9 4.48 -9.42 -9.94
N GLY A 10 5.24 -10.04 -9.02
CA GLY A 10 6.00 -9.35 -7.98
C GLY A 10 7.45 -9.02 -8.37
N SER A 11 8.20 -8.49 -7.41
CA SER A 11 9.58 -8.02 -7.61
C SER A 11 10.58 -9.11 -8.04
N MET A 12 10.25 -10.38 -7.81
CA MET A 12 11.11 -11.52 -8.11
C MET A 12 10.72 -12.28 -9.38
N ALA A 13 9.59 -11.92 -10.01
CA ALA A 13 9.11 -12.57 -11.23
C ALA A 13 10.15 -12.50 -12.36
N GLN A 14 10.88 -11.38 -12.47
CA GLN A 14 11.92 -11.16 -13.48
C GLN A 14 13.13 -12.10 -13.38
N PHE A 15 13.33 -12.76 -12.23
CA PHE A 15 14.48 -13.66 -12.02
C PHE A 15 14.15 -15.14 -12.34
N LEU A 16 12.95 -15.40 -12.86
CA LEU A 16 12.53 -16.70 -13.41
C LEU A 16 12.25 -16.54 -14.92
N PRO A 17 13.28 -16.37 -15.75
CA PRO A 17 13.11 -16.08 -17.17
C PRO A 17 12.75 -17.31 -18.01
N PHE A 18 12.96 -18.53 -17.48
CA PHE A 18 12.68 -19.75 -18.20
C PHE A 18 11.21 -20.16 -18.05
N PRO A 19 10.52 -20.48 -19.17
CA PRO A 19 9.14 -20.93 -19.12
C PRO A 19 9.05 -22.28 -18.40
N GLY A 20 8.14 -22.41 -17.42
CA GLY A 20 7.95 -23.61 -16.62
C GLY A 20 8.48 -23.50 -15.19
N GLU A 21 9.62 -22.83 -14.95
CA GLU A 21 10.22 -22.72 -13.60
C GLU A 21 9.24 -22.08 -12.60
N LYS A 22 8.53 -21.03 -13.05
CA LYS A 22 7.50 -20.36 -12.25
C LYS A 22 6.32 -21.27 -11.95
N GLU A 23 5.81 -21.95 -12.97
CA GLU A 23 4.63 -22.82 -12.89
C GLU A 23 4.89 -24.00 -11.94
N GLU A 24 6.09 -24.59 -11.97
CA GLU A 24 6.49 -25.66 -11.06
C GLU A 24 6.47 -25.22 -9.59
N ILE A 25 7.03 -24.04 -9.29
CA ILE A 25 7.01 -23.47 -7.94
C ILE A 25 5.57 -23.17 -7.50
N LEU A 26 4.75 -22.61 -8.38
CA LEU A 26 3.36 -22.29 -8.07
C LEU A 26 2.51 -23.55 -7.83
N SER A 27 2.70 -24.60 -8.62
CA SER A 27 2.05 -25.90 -8.41
C SER A 27 2.42 -26.47 -7.05
N TRP A 28 3.72 -26.51 -6.73
CA TRP A 28 4.18 -27.00 -5.42
C TRP A 28 3.61 -26.20 -4.24
N LEU A 29 3.49 -24.88 -4.39
CA LEU A 29 2.85 -24.03 -3.38
C LEU A 29 1.36 -24.33 -3.22
N GLN A 30 0.65 -24.69 -4.30
CA GLN A 30 -0.75 -25.11 -4.26
C GLN A 30 -0.91 -26.49 -3.62
N ASP A 31 0.05 -27.39 -3.82
CA ASP A 31 0.09 -28.75 -3.25
C ASP A 31 0.46 -28.78 -1.74
N GLY A 32 0.56 -27.61 -1.10
CA GLY A 32 0.79 -27.48 0.35
C GLY A 32 2.26 -27.38 0.76
N ALA A 33 3.17 -27.09 -0.18
CA ALA A 33 4.58 -26.83 0.08
C ALA A 33 5.28 -27.98 0.83
N THR A 34 5.05 -29.22 0.39
CA THR A 34 5.61 -30.43 1.00
C THR A 34 7.12 -30.56 0.76
N GLN A 35 7.82 -31.26 1.65
CA GLN A 35 9.27 -31.47 1.52
C GLN A 35 9.61 -32.33 0.29
N GLU A 36 8.81 -33.33 -0.01
CA GLU A 36 8.99 -34.19 -1.19
C GLU A 36 8.87 -33.41 -2.50
N GLY A 37 7.92 -32.48 -2.57
CA GLY A 37 7.78 -31.59 -3.73
C GLY A 37 8.92 -30.58 -3.83
N TYR A 38 9.47 -30.14 -2.69
CA TYR A 38 10.59 -29.21 -2.65
C TYR A 38 11.85 -29.81 -3.29
N GLU A 39 12.16 -31.09 -3.04
CA GLU A 39 13.34 -31.73 -3.63
C GLU A 39 13.32 -31.73 -5.18
N LYS A 40 12.13 -31.73 -5.80
CA LYS A 40 11.99 -31.66 -7.27
C LYS A 40 12.35 -30.28 -7.83
N ILE A 41 11.95 -29.22 -7.13
CA ILE A 41 12.14 -27.82 -7.54
C ILE A 41 13.38 -27.17 -6.90
N LYS A 42 14.10 -27.90 -6.05
CA LYS A 42 15.26 -27.42 -5.29
C LYS A 42 16.32 -26.78 -6.17
N HIS A 43 16.55 -27.36 -7.35
CA HIS A 43 17.49 -26.83 -8.34
C HIS A 43 17.15 -25.37 -8.73
N ILE A 44 15.87 -25.04 -8.89
CA ILE A 44 15.41 -23.67 -9.22
C ILE A 44 15.77 -22.69 -8.09
N PHE A 45 15.60 -23.10 -6.83
CA PHE A 45 15.97 -22.27 -5.68
C PHE A 45 17.48 -22.06 -5.59
N GLU A 46 18.27 -23.11 -5.81
CA GLU A 46 19.73 -23.05 -5.79
C GLU A 46 20.27 -22.15 -6.91
N ASP A 47 19.72 -22.28 -8.12
CA ASP A 47 20.18 -21.56 -9.31
C ASP A 47 19.72 -20.09 -9.37
N ARG A 48 18.53 -19.79 -8.83
CA ARG A 48 17.90 -18.46 -8.98
C ARG A 48 17.79 -17.68 -7.68
N CYS A 49 17.48 -18.35 -6.58
CA CYS A 49 17.11 -17.67 -5.32
C CYS A 49 18.30 -17.54 -4.38
N VAL A 50 19.07 -18.62 -4.17
CA VAL A 50 20.18 -18.70 -3.21
C VAL A 50 21.31 -17.72 -3.55
N THR A 51 21.49 -17.38 -4.83
CA THR A 51 22.46 -16.38 -5.29
C THR A 51 22.33 -15.04 -4.58
N CYS A 52 21.11 -14.65 -4.19
CA CYS A 52 20.85 -13.43 -3.43
C CYS A 52 20.42 -13.71 -1.98
N HIS A 53 19.70 -14.82 -1.77
CA HIS A 53 19.12 -15.25 -0.49
C HIS A 53 20.01 -16.24 0.27
N GLN A 54 21.26 -15.86 0.52
CA GLN A 54 22.19 -16.60 1.37
C GLN A 54 22.59 -15.78 2.60
N PRO A 55 22.95 -16.44 3.73
CA PRO A 55 23.57 -15.76 4.86
C PRO A 55 24.86 -15.09 4.35
N LYS A 56 24.96 -13.75 4.45
CA LYS A 56 26.06 -12.89 3.95
C LYS A 56 25.93 -12.31 2.53
N ARG A 57 24.78 -12.35 1.87
CA ARG A 57 24.53 -11.55 0.64
C ARG A 57 23.42 -10.51 0.81
N LEU A 58 23.06 -9.84 -0.29
CA LEU A 58 22.12 -8.73 -0.34
C LEU A 58 20.82 -9.00 0.42
N MET A 59 20.27 -10.23 0.31
CA MET A 59 19.01 -10.62 0.94
C MET A 59 19.20 -11.51 2.18
N TRP A 60 20.27 -11.29 2.95
CA TRP A 60 20.62 -12.10 4.14
C TRP A 60 19.52 -12.22 5.20
N LYS A 61 18.58 -11.26 5.27
CA LYS A 61 17.45 -11.29 6.22
C LYS A 61 16.48 -12.44 5.97
N ARG A 62 16.50 -13.04 4.78
CA ARG A 62 15.64 -14.17 4.38
C ARG A 62 16.49 -15.18 3.61
N PRO A 63 17.35 -15.98 4.29
CA PRO A 63 18.08 -17.04 3.60
C PRO A 63 17.08 -18.07 3.05
N LEU A 64 17.35 -18.66 1.89
CA LEU A 64 16.52 -19.70 1.25
C LEU A 64 17.34 -20.95 0.92
N THR A 65 18.34 -21.21 1.76
CA THR A 65 19.31 -22.29 1.58
C THR A 65 18.83 -23.65 2.08
N THR A 66 17.81 -23.68 2.94
CA THR A 66 17.24 -24.92 3.47
C THR A 66 15.72 -24.94 3.31
N PHE A 67 15.15 -26.14 3.32
CA PHE A 67 13.70 -26.34 3.20
C PHE A 67 12.93 -25.60 4.30
N GLU A 68 13.42 -25.60 5.53
CA GLU A 68 12.79 -24.92 6.67
C GLU A 68 12.64 -23.42 6.40
N GLN A 69 13.67 -22.82 5.83
CA GLN A 69 13.68 -21.40 5.49
C GLN A 69 12.73 -21.09 4.32
N VAL A 70 12.66 -21.98 3.33
CA VAL A 70 11.71 -21.86 2.21
C VAL A 70 10.27 -22.05 2.70
N LYS A 71 10.03 -22.95 3.65
CA LYS A 71 8.71 -23.18 4.25
C LYS A 71 8.17 -21.94 4.97
N GLU A 72 9.04 -21.12 5.58
CA GLU A 72 8.64 -19.84 6.19
C GLU A 72 8.09 -18.83 5.17
N VAL A 73 8.54 -18.87 3.91
CA VAL A 73 8.02 -18.01 2.84
C VAL A 73 6.91 -18.68 2.01
N ALA A 74 6.74 -19.99 2.14
CA ALA A 74 5.67 -20.74 1.52
C ALA A 74 4.32 -20.60 2.25
N VAL A 75 4.27 -19.91 3.40
CA VAL A 75 3.02 -19.68 4.13
C VAL A 75 2.04 -18.80 3.36
N VAL A 76 0.74 -19.03 3.55
CA VAL A 76 -0.34 -18.19 3.01
C VAL A 76 -0.19 -16.77 3.54
N ASP A 77 -0.19 -15.79 2.64
CA ASP A 77 -0.08 -14.38 3.00
C ASP A 77 -1.42 -13.93 3.61
N ARG A 78 -1.46 -13.77 4.93
CA ARG A 78 -2.64 -13.28 5.67
C ARG A 78 -2.63 -11.74 5.84
N GLY A 79 -1.75 -11.04 5.12
CA GLY A 79 -1.53 -9.60 5.23
C GLY A 79 -0.67 -9.20 6.42
N GLU A 80 -0.55 -7.89 6.64
CA GLU A 80 0.33 -7.31 7.66
C GLU A 80 -0.06 -7.73 9.09
N PRO A 81 0.89 -8.05 9.98
CA PRO A 81 0.58 -8.35 11.38
C PRO A 81 -0.06 -7.15 12.08
N ILE A 82 -0.95 -7.41 13.04
CA ILE A 82 -1.77 -6.36 13.69
C ILE A 82 -0.91 -5.24 14.31
N ALA A 83 0.24 -5.61 14.88
CA ALA A 83 1.17 -4.66 15.51
C ALA A 83 1.84 -3.74 14.48
N LEU A 84 2.19 -4.27 13.30
CA LEU A 84 2.76 -3.48 12.22
C LEU A 84 1.69 -2.53 11.66
N TRP A 85 0.49 -3.03 11.40
CA TRP A 85 -0.64 -2.22 10.96
C TRP A 85 -0.96 -1.10 11.95
N ALA A 86 -1.03 -1.39 13.25
CA ALA A 86 -1.34 -0.41 14.29
C ALA A 86 -0.28 0.69 14.38
N ARG A 87 0.99 0.32 14.24
CA ARG A 87 2.10 1.29 14.19
C ARG A 87 1.97 2.23 12.99
N VAL A 88 1.71 1.67 11.79
CA VAL A 88 1.51 2.44 10.55
C VAL A 88 0.28 3.34 10.68
N ALA A 89 -0.84 2.81 11.19
CA ALA A 89 -2.06 3.57 11.42
C ALA A 89 -1.83 4.73 12.38
N HIS A 90 -1.12 4.54 13.50
CA HIS A 90 -0.81 5.61 14.43
C HIS A 90 -0.01 6.74 13.78
N THR A 91 1.09 6.42 13.09
CA THR A 91 1.95 7.44 12.48
C THR A 91 1.27 8.19 11.35
N HIS A 92 0.48 7.49 10.52
CA HIS A 92 -0.21 8.11 9.39
C HIS A 92 -1.47 8.86 9.79
N LEU A 93 -2.29 8.30 10.68
CA LEU A 93 -3.52 8.94 11.11
C LEU A 93 -3.22 10.25 11.85
N MET A 94 -2.17 10.26 12.70
CA MET A 94 -1.77 11.49 13.39
C MET A 94 -1.20 12.53 12.42
N SER A 95 -0.27 12.16 11.53
CA SER A 95 0.35 13.11 10.60
C SER A 95 -0.63 13.65 9.56
N LEU A 96 -1.46 12.80 8.96
CA LEU A 96 -2.47 13.22 7.98
C LEU A 96 -3.57 14.07 8.60
N ALA A 97 -4.00 13.76 9.84
CA ALA A 97 -4.97 14.60 10.55
C ALA A 97 -4.44 16.02 10.76
N VAL A 98 -3.16 16.18 11.14
CA VAL A 98 -2.52 17.50 11.29
C VAL A 98 -2.48 18.25 9.96
N VAL A 99 -2.08 17.57 8.86
CA VAL A 99 -2.04 18.18 7.53
C VAL A 99 -3.44 18.66 7.08
N PHE A 100 -4.46 17.80 7.21
CA PHE A 100 -5.83 18.16 6.84
C PHE A 100 -6.41 19.26 7.72
N PHE A 101 -6.04 19.30 9.00
CA PHE A 101 -6.42 20.36 9.91
C PHE A 101 -5.83 21.71 9.48
N CYS A 102 -4.53 21.77 9.20
CA CYS A 102 -3.87 22.98 8.68
C CYS A 102 -4.50 23.45 7.35
N LEU A 103 -4.72 22.54 6.40
CA LEU A 103 -5.35 22.87 5.12
C LEU A 103 -6.79 23.37 5.28
N SER A 104 -7.55 22.77 6.20
CA SER A 104 -8.92 23.20 6.50
C SER A 104 -8.95 24.60 7.10
N ILE A 105 -8.01 24.94 7.98
CA ILE A 105 -7.88 26.31 8.53
C ILE A 105 -7.59 27.30 7.41
N ILE A 106 -6.62 27.01 6.53
CA ILE A 106 -6.28 27.89 5.40
C ILE A 106 -7.51 28.10 4.50
N PHE A 107 -8.22 27.03 4.16
CA PHE A 107 -9.45 27.09 3.36
C PHE A 107 -10.59 27.86 4.06
N SER A 108 -10.58 27.96 5.39
CA SER A 108 -11.55 28.77 6.15
C SER A 108 -11.44 30.26 5.83
N PHE A 109 -10.24 30.74 5.53
CA PHE A 109 -10.00 32.15 5.16
C PHE A 109 -10.38 32.47 3.71
N CYS A 110 -10.64 31.47 2.87
CA CYS A 110 -11.06 31.70 1.48
C CYS A 110 -12.44 32.34 1.38
N GLY A 111 -12.68 33.17 0.38
CA GLY A 111 -13.99 33.79 0.07
C GLY A 111 -15.02 32.83 -0.53
N VAL A 112 -14.91 31.51 -0.28
CA VAL A 112 -15.82 30.47 -0.75
C VAL A 112 -17.10 30.46 0.08
N LYS A 113 -18.25 30.13 -0.53
CA LYS A 113 -19.55 30.04 0.16
C LYS A 113 -19.49 29.07 1.35
N GLN A 114 -20.11 29.46 2.47
CA GLN A 114 -20.09 28.69 3.73
C GLN A 114 -20.54 27.23 3.58
N LYS A 115 -21.50 26.96 2.67
CA LYS A 115 -21.97 25.59 2.39
C LYS A 115 -20.86 24.65 1.92
N TYR A 116 -19.94 25.13 1.08
CA TYR A 116 -18.83 24.31 0.59
C TYR A 116 -17.75 24.12 1.66
N LYS A 117 -17.49 25.14 2.48
CA LYS A 117 -16.59 25.01 3.64
C LYS A 117 -17.06 23.93 4.61
N ALA A 118 -18.34 23.97 4.98
CA ALA A 118 -18.94 22.98 5.87
C ALA A 118 -18.88 21.54 5.31
N PHE A 119 -18.87 21.38 3.98
CA PHE A 119 -18.78 20.06 3.34
C PHE A 119 -17.34 19.57 3.17
N PHE A 120 -16.43 20.39 2.62
CA PHE A 120 -15.08 19.94 2.26
C PHE A 120 -14.11 19.87 3.43
N MET A 121 -14.30 20.64 4.51
CA MET A 121 -13.43 20.60 5.69
C MET A 121 -13.47 19.26 6.45
N PRO A 122 -14.64 18.68 6.79
CA PRO A 122 -14.69 17.39 7.49
C PRO A 122 -14.46 16.19 6.56
N LEU A 123 -14.66 16.35 5.25
CA LEU A 123 -14.56 15.28 4.25
C LEU A 123 -13.26 14.46 4.31
N PRO A 124 -12.04 15.05 4.34
CA PRO A 124 -10.80 14.28 4.41
C PRO A 124 -10.68 13.47 5.70
N PHE A 125 -11.22 13.97 6.83
CA PHE A 125 -11.18 13.24 8.11
C PHE A 125 -12.06 11.99 8.09
N VAL A 126 -13.27 12.12 7.53
CA VAL A 126 -14.19 10.98 7.37
C VAL A 126 -13.61 9.97 6.39
N ALA A 127 -13.08 10.44 5.26
CA ALA A 127 -12.45 9.58 4.26
C ALA A 127 -11.23 8.82 4.85
N LEU A 128 -10.38 9.51 5.62
CA LEU A 128 -9.24 8.92 6.30
C LEU A 128 -9.67 7.79 7.26
N PHE A 129 -10.69 8.03 8.08
CA PHE A 129 -11.18 7.02 9.01
C PHE A 129 -11.75 5.79 8.29
N LEU A 130 -12.54 6.01 7.24
CA LEU A 130 -13.11 4.94 6.42
C LEU A 130 -12.03 4.14 5.67
N ASP A 131 -10.96 4.79 5.22
CA ASP A 131 -9.86 4.14 4.50
C ASP A 131 -9.10 3.14 5.39
N PHE A 132 -8.70 3.57 6.59
CA PHE A 132 -8.07 2.70 7.58
C PHE A 132 -9.01 1.58 8.04
N GLY A 133 -10.30 1.87 8.20
CA GLY A 133 -11.34 0.88 8.49
C GLY A 133 -11.46 -0.17 7.38
N ALA A 134 -11.59 0.27 6.13
CA ALA A 134 -11.72 -0.63 4.98
C ALA A 134 -10.49 -1.54 4.82
N ARG A 135 -9.27 -0.99 5.00
CA ARG A 135 -8.04 -1.76 4.98
C ARG A 135 -7.99 -2.81 6.10
N ALA A 136 -8.50 -2.50 7.29
CA ALA A 136 -8.59 -3.46 8.38
C ALA A 136 -9.60 -4.59 8.08
N LEU A 137 -10.73 -4.25 7.45
CA LEU A 137 -11.80 -5.20 7.12
C LEU A 137 -11.50 -6.08 5.90
N ILE A 138 -10.58 -5.67 5.03
CA ILE A 138 -10.22 -6.39 3.79
C ILE A 138 -9.80 -7.85 4.03
N LYS A 139 -9.24 -8.13 5.21
CA LYS A 139 -8.83 -9.47 5.64
C LYS A 139 -10.00 -10.42 5.85
N PHE A 140 -11.16 -9.87 6.21
CA PHE A 140 -12.37 -10.64 6.49
C PHE A 140 -13.29 -10.66 5.26
N VAL A 141 -13.38 -9.53 4.56
CA VAL A 141 -14.27 -9.38 3.40
C VAL A 141 -13.49 -8.72 2.25
N PRO A 142 -13.07 -9.51 1.24
CA PRO A 142 -12.27 -9.00 0.11
C PRO A 142 -12.94 -7.89 -0.70
N ALA A 143 -14.27 -7.77 -0.65
CA ALA A 143 -15.01 -6.71 -1.35
C ALA A 143 -14.70 -5.29 -0.84
N PHE A 144 -14.14 -5.13 0.37
CA PHE A 144 -13.76 -3.82 0.91
C PHE A 144 -12.62 -3.14 0.16
N VAL A 145 -11.95 -3.83 -0.78
CA VAL A 145 -10.98 -3.21 -1.71
C VAL A 145 -11.60 -2.03 -2.45
N TYR A 146 -12.85 -2.14 -2.92
CA TYR A 146 -13.51 -1.05 -3.66
C TYR A 146 -13.81 0.15 -2.77
N VAL A 147 -14.16 -0.10 -1.50
CA VAL A 147 -14.38 0.96 -0.51
C VAL A 147 -13.09 1.71 -0.24
N MET A 148 -11.99 0.97 -0.01
CA MET A 148 -10.65 1.55 0.20
C MET A 148 -10.21 2.42 -1.00
N VAL A 149 -10.40 1.94 -2.23
CA VAL A 149 -10.07 2.73 -3.42
C VAL A 149 -10.95 3.98 -3.52
N GLY A 150 -12.25 3.85 -3.23
CA GLY A 150 -13.19 4.97 -3.22
C GLY A 150 -12.87 6.04 -2.17
N THR A 151 -12.54 5.63 -0.95
CA THR A 151 -12.16 6.53 0.15
C THR A 151 -10.84 7.22 -0.13
N GLY A 152 -9.85 6.49 -0.68
CA GLY A 152 -8.58 7.07 -1.12
C GLY A 152 -8.78 8.13 -2.21
N ALA A 153 -9.63 7.86 -3.22
CA ALA A 153 -9.94 8.82 -4.27
C ALA A 153 -10.66 10.07 -3.73
N LEU A 154 -11.64 9.89 -2.83
CA LEU A 154 -12.35 10.98 -2.18
C LEU A 154 -11.42 11.85 -1.33
N MET A 155 -10.51 11.22 -0.59
CA MET A 155 -9.50 11.90 0.21
C MET A 155 -8.57 12.72 -0.70
N GLY A 156 -8.06 12.14 -1.78
CA GLY A 156 -7.24 12.85 -2.77
C GLY A 156 -7.97 14.05 -3.39
N LEU A 157 -9.24 13.88 -3.79
CA LEU A 157 -10.06 14.95 -4.33
C LEU A 157 -10.26 16.09 -3.31
N SER A 158 -10.55 15.74 -2.05
CA SER A 158 -10.73 16.72 -0.99
C SER A 158 -9.45 17.51 -0.71
N MET A 159 -8.30 16.83 -0.69
CA MET A 159 -7.00 17.47 -0.53
C MET A 159 -6.69 18.43 -1.69
N MET A 160 -7.00 18.00 -2.92
CA MET A 160 -6.84 18.83 -4.11
C MET A 160 -7.67 20.12 -4.00
N VAL A 161 -8.92 20.04 -3.56
CA VAL A 161 -9.79 21.22 -3.37
C VAL A 161 -9.25 22.13 -2.27
N LEU A 162 -8.90 21.57 -1.10
CA LEU A 162 -8.40 22.34 0.04
C LEU A 162 -7.06 23.03 -0.24
N THR A 163 -6.24 22.49 -1.14
CA THR A 163 -4.96 23.09 -1.53
C THR A 163 -5.10 24.06 -2.70
N LEU A 164 -5.80 23.68 -3.78
CA LEU A 164 -5.89 24.50 -4.99
C LEU A 164 -6.77 25.75 -4.82
N ALA A 165 -7.84 25.68 -4.01
CA ALA A 165 -8.74 26.82 -3.86
C ALA A 165 -8.06 28.03 -3.18
N PRO A 166 -7.32 27.88 -2.06
CA PRO A 166 -6.53 28.99 -1.50
C PRO A 166 -5.44 29.50 -2.46
N LEU A 167 -4.75 28.60 -3.15
CA LEU A 167 -3.73 28.97 -4.15
C LEU A 167 -4.31 29.82 -5.29
N TYR A 168 -5.47 29.41 -5.82
CA TYR A 168 -6.18 30.15 -6.86
C TYR A 168 -6.62 31.54 -6.37
N GLU A 169 -7.14 31.61 -5.15
CA GLU A 169 -7.60 32.85 -4.57
C GLU A 169 -6.45 33.85 -4.33
N MET A 170 -5.34 33.38 -3.75
CA MET A 170 -4.18 34.23 -3.48
C MET A 170 -3.49 34.70 -4.75
N TRP A 171 -3.21 33.79 -5.70
CA TRP A 171 -2.32 34.11 -6.83
C TRP A 171 -3.05 34.63 -8.06
N ILE A 172 -4.28 34.18 -8.34
CA ILE A 172 -5.00 34.57 -9.57
C ILE A 172 -6.04 35.64 -9.25
N ARG A 173 -6.86 35.44 -8.22
CA ARG A 173 -7.87 36.44 -7.83
C ARG A 173 -7.25 37.66 -7.15
N GLY A 174 -6.25 37.45 -6.28
CA GLY A 174 -5.47 38.53 -5.67
C GLY A 174 -4.79 39.44 -6.71
N ARG A 175 -4.19 38.86 -7.77
CA ARG A 175 -3.60 39.65 -8.87
C ARG A 175 -4.64 40.48 -9.63
N LYS A 176 -5.80 39.91 -9.96
CA LYS A 176 -6.88 40.63 -10.65
C LYS A 176 -7.46 41.79 -9.83
N ALA A 177 -7.35 41.76 -8.50
CA ALA A 177 -7.77 42.87 -7.65
C ALA A 177 -6.74 44.01 -7.61
N GLY A 178 -5.44 43.70 -7.77
CA GLY A 178 -4.37 44.69 -7.81
C GLY A 178 -4.22 45.41 -9.17
N ASP A 179 -4.53 44.74 -10.28
CA ASP A 179 -4.50 45.37 -11.63
C ASP A 179 -5.69 46.30 -11.91
N ASN A 180 -6.75 46.26 -11.09
CA ASN A 180 -7.95 47.09 -11.23
C ASN A 180 -8.03 48.21 -10.17
N ALA A 181 -6.96 48.41 -9.38
CA ALA A 181 -6.84 49.46 -8.36
C ALA A 181 -5.81 50.51 -8.81
#